data_AF-A0A8G2FD87-F1
#
_entry.id   AF-A0A8G2FD87-F1
#
_cell.length_a   1.000
_cell.length_b   1.000
_cell.length_c   1.000
_cell.angle_alpha   90.00
_cell.angle_beta   90.00
_cell.angle_gamma   90.00
#
_symmetry.space_group_name_H-M   'P 1'
#
loop_
_entity.id
_entity.type
_entity.pdbx_description
1 polymer ?
#
loop_
_entity_poly.entity_id
_entity_poly.type
_entity_poly.pdbx_seq_one_letter_code
_entity_poly.pdbx_strand_id
1 'polypeptide(L)'
;MRYLKLILVALLLSSWGCATFNGTTSEDPGAAPTQNSFYYDFKDIRVPEEMEIQTKKSAISPMESGKYGTIVFRGRAEPISLFDFFFNTMPKDGWTMVTYQKYQRYHLVFTKENRVCMITIEESPMWYTWLEIKVSPKVAGSSEPAYSIGTPPPADPYQTYPPAGTGLDSERTLSQ
;
A
#
# COMPACT_ATOMS: atom_id res chain seq x y z
N MET A 1 3.20 -22.78 48.33
CA MET A 1 1.79 -23.24 48.48
C MET A 1 0.93 -22.27 49.30
N ARG A 2 1.31 -21.88 50.54
CA ARG A 2 0.45 -21.05 51.41
C ARG A 2 0.31 -19.59 50.95
N TYR A 3 1.39 -18.98 50.47
CA TYR A 3 1.40 -17.63 49.90
C TYR A 3 0.80 -17.56 48.49
N LEU A 4 0.82 -18.67 47.73
CA LEU A 4 0.20 -18.76 46.41
C LEU A 4 -1.32 -18.60 46.50
N LYS A 5 -1.94 -19.21 47.52
CA LYS A 5 -3.37 -19.04 47.80
C LYS A 5 -3.71 -17.59 48.19
N LEU A 6 -2.83 -16.91 48.93
CA LEU A 6 -3.03 -15.50 49.32
C LEU A 6 -2.92 -14.55 48.13
N ILE A 7 -1.99 -14.79 47.20
CA ILE A 7 -1.85 -13.99 45.97
C ILE A 7 -3.05 -14.21 45.04
N LEU A 8 -3.54 -15.44 44.93
CA LEU A 8 -4.69 -15.77 44.06
C LEU A 8 -6.00 -15.18 44.59
N VAL A 9 -6.17 -15.11 45.91
CA VAL A 9 -7.30 -14.41 46.55
C VAL A 9 -7.19 -12.89 46.39
N ALA A 10 -5.99 -12.31 46.53
CA ALA A 10 -5.79 -10.87 46.34
C ALA A 10 -6.06 -10.42 44.89
N LEU A 11 -5.76 -11.25 43.90
CA LEU A 11 -6.04 -10.99 42.48
C LEU A 11 -7.54 -11.09 42.13
N LEU A 12 -8.31 -11.88 42.88
CA LEU A 12 -9.76 -12.02 42.70
C LEU A 12 -10.54 -10.83 43.28
N LEU A 13 -10.01 -10.18 44.33
CA LEU A 13 -10.67 -9.04 44.98
C LEU A 13 -10.58 -7.71 44.20
N SER A 14 -9.73 -7.61 43.18
CA SER A 14 -9.62 -6.40 42.35
C SER A 14 -10.63 -6.32 41.20
N SER A 15 -11.54 -7.29 41.08
CA SER A 15 -12.57 -7.33 40.02
C SER A 15 -13.91 -6.67 40.36
N TRP A 16 -14.08 -6.12 41.56
CA TRP A 16 -15.21 -5.23 41.88
C TRP A 16 -14.78 -3.76 41.81
N GLY A 17 -14.48 -3.32 40.58
CA GLY A 17 -14.46 -1.91 40.20
C GLY A 17 -15.86 -1.48 39.74
N CYS A 18 -16.42 -0.47 40.37
CA CYS A 18 -17.76 0.05 40.13
C CYS A 18 -17.85 0.72 38.74
N ALA A 19 -18.70 0.20 37.85
CA ALA A 19 -19.11 0.90 36.63
C ALA A 19 -20.10 2.00 37.00
N THR A 20 -19.72 3.27 36.79
CA THR A 20 -20.65 4.40 36.88
C THR A 20 -21.42 4.46 35.55
N PHE A 21 -22.75 4.40 35.64
CA PHE A 21 -23.69 4.43 34.54
C PHE A 21 -24.28 5.84 34.46
N ASN A 22 -24.06 6.54 33.34
CA ASN A 22 -24.78 7.76 33.01
C ASN A 22 -25.45 7.61 31.63
N GLY A 23 -26.77 7.37 31.68
CA GLY A 23 -27.84 7.91 30.85
C GLY A 23 -27.63 8.22 29.36
N THR A 24 -28.27 7.38 28.54
CA THR A 24 -29.23 7.72 27.44
C THR A 24 -28.85 8.79 26.41
N THR A 25 -28.80 8.41 25.13
CA THR A 25 -29.81 8.81 24.09
C THR A 25 -29.50 8.18 22.72
N SER A 26 -30.55 7.60 22.14
CA SER A 26 -30.84 7.27 20.73
C SER A 26 -30.16 6.08 20.03
N GLU A 27 -31.03 5.13 19.67
CA GLU A 27 -30.95 4.30 18.48
C GLU A 27 -30.61 5.11 17.22
N ASP A 28 -29.66 4.60 16.44
CA ASP A 28 -29.70 4.64 14.98
C ASP A 28 -29.04 3.32 14.47
N PRO A 29 -29.72 2.50 13.65
CA PRO A 29 -29.18 1.22 13.24
C PRO A 29 -28.28 1.36 12.01
N GLY A 30 -27.05 0.86 12.13
CA GLY A 30 -26.25 0.44 10.97
C GLY A 30 -25.54 1.56 10.21
N ALA A 31 -24.49 2.11 10.81
CA ALA A 31 -23.37 2.64 10.03
C ALA A 31 -22.13 1.83 10.39
N ALA A 32 -21.56 1.14 9.40
CA ALA A 32 -20.20 0.60 9.49
C ALA A 32 -19.26 1.71 9.97
N PRO A 33 -18.17 1.39 10.72
CA PRO A 33 -17.24 2.41 11.18
C PRO A 33 -16.78 3.20 9.97
N THR A 34 -17.18 4.47 9.92
CA THR A 34 -16.73 5.38 8.88
C THR A 34 -15.27 5.64 9.20
N GLN A 35 -14.38 4.86 8.59
CA GLN A 35 -12.95 5.14 8.62
C GLN A 35 -12.76 6.49 7.94
N ASN A 36 -12.65 7.55 8.75
CA ASN A 36 -12.35 8.87 8.25
C ASN A 36 -10.99 8.77 7.56
N SER A 37 -10.98 9.06 6.26
CA SER A 37 -9.77 9.03 5.47
C SER A 37 -9.34 10.45 5.15
N PHE A 38 -8.10 10.81 5.48
CA PHE A 38 -7.60 12.15 5.25
C PHE A 38 -6.82 12.25 3.93
N TYR A 39 -6.86 13.45 3.35
CA TYR A 39 -6.01 13.82 2.23
C TYR A 39 -4.75 14.50 2.77
N TYR A 40 -3.59 13.92 2.50
CA TYR A 40 -2.31 14.58 2.73
C TYR A 40 -1.94 15.42 1.51
N ASP A 41 -0.67 15.42 1.12
CA ASP A 41 -0.22 16.12 -0.07
C ASP A 41 -0.77 15.55 -1.38
N PHE A 42 -1.21 14.30 -1.39
CA PHE A 42 -1.90 13.66 -2.50
C PHE A 42 -3.41 13.79 -2.33
N LYS A 43 -4.03 14.72 -3.07
CA LYS A 43 -5.49 14.99 -3.01
C LYS A 43 -6.36 13.87 -3.60
N ASP A 44 -5.76 12.86 -4.22
CA ASP A 44 -6.45 11.76 -4.88
C ASP A 44 -6.03 10.40 -4.35
N ILE A 45 -5.41 10.37 -3.16
CA ILE A 45 -5.08 9.16 -2.43
C ILE A 45 -5.53 9.38 -0.98
N ARG A 46 -6.61 8.70 -0.62
CA ARG A 46 -7.14 8.68 0.75
C ARG A 46 -6.28 7.76 1.61
N VAL A 47 -6.03 8.15 2.86
CA VAL A 47 -5.33 7.30 3.84
C VAL A 47 -6.18 7.14 5.09
N PRO A 48 -6.38 5.92 5.63
CA PRO A 48 -7.15 5.70 6.86
C PRO A 48 -6.57 6.46 8.06
N GLU A 49 -7.43 6.95 8.97
CA GLU A 49 -7.05 7.74 10.17
C GLU A 49 -6.11 7.00 11.14
N GLU A 50 -6.18 5.69 11.16
CA GLU A 50 -5.32 4.80 11.95
C GLU A 50 -3.83 4.80 11.53
N MET A 51 -3.50 5.55 10.46
CA MET A 51 -2.15 5.68 9.92
C MET A 51 -1.59 7.09 10.19
N GLU A 52 -0.52 7.16 10.98
CA GLU A 52 0.16 8.41 11.34
C GLU A 52 1.31 8.70 10.36
N ILE A 53 1.32 9.90 9.76
CA ILE A 53 2.38 10.34 8.84
C ILE A 53 3.75 10.43 9.55
N GLN A 54 4.78 9.91 8.89
CA GLN A 54 6.16 9.95 9.34
C GLN A 54 6.93 10.95 8.47
N THR A 55 6.83 12.23 8.81
CA THR A 55 7.42 13.35 8.04
C THR A 55 8.92 13.19 7.81
N LYS A 56 9.65 12.63 8.79
CA LYS A 56 11.11 12.36 8.68
C LYS A 56 11.48 11.33 7.62
N LYS A 57 10.55 10.46 7.24
CA LYS A 57 10.73 9.42 6.21
C LYS A 57 10.00 9.77 4.90
N SER A 58 9.30 10.90 4.88
CA SER A 58 8.50 11.35 3.75
C SER A 58 9.25 12.45 3.01
N ALA A 59 9.21 12.40 1.69
CA ALA A 59 9.85 13.38 0.81
C ALA A 59 8.92 13.67 -0.35
N ILE A 60 8.58 14.94 -0.56
CA ILE A 60 7.67 15.37 -1.62
C ILE A 60 8.34 16.50 -2.38
N SER A 61 8.27 16.41 -3.69
CA SER A 61 8.77 17.41 -4.62
C SER A 61 7.61 17.88 -5.50
N PRO A 62 7.26 19.17 -5.43
CA PRO A 62 6.32 19.76 -6.38
C PRO A 62 6.97 19.88 -7.76
N MET A 63 6.22 19.58 -8.81
CA MET A 63 6.59 19.77 -10.21
C MET A 63 5.40 20.39 -10.95
N GLU A 64 5.62 20.91 -12.15
CA GLU A 64 4.55 21.53 -12.96
C GLU A 64 3.38 20.57 -13.23
N SER A 65 3.67 19.29 -13.43
CA SER A 65 2.67 18.24 -13.67
C SER A 65 2.00 17.69 -12.39
N GLY A 66 2.39 18.15 -11.21
CA GLY A 66 1.79 17.75 -9.93
C GLY A 66 2.80 17.53 -8.80
N LYS A 67 2.31 17.02 -7.66
CA LYS A 67 3.15 16.62 -6.53
C LYS A 67 3.59 15.17 -6.71
N TYR A 68 4.89 14.93 -6.53
CA TYR A 68 5.51 13.62 -6.64
C TYR A 68 6.38 13.35 -5.41
N GLY A 69 6.65 12.10 -5.11
CA GLY A 69 7.49 11.72 -3.99
C GLY A 69 6.97 10.53 -3.23
N THR A 70 7.46 10.37 -2.00
CA THR A 70 7.14 9.24 -1.13
C THR A 70 6.62 9.77 0.19
N ILE A 71 5.48 9.27 0.64
CA ILE A 71 4.96 9.50 1.98
C ILE A 71 4.92 8.18 2.73
N VAL A 72 5.47 8.17 3.93
CA VAL A 72 5.53 7.01 4.79
C VAL A 72 4.62 7.24 5.99
N PHE A 73 3.81 6.24 6.30
CA PHE A 73 2.91 6.22 7.45
C PHE A 73 3.26 5.04 8.35
N ARG A 74 2.90 5.18 9.62
CA ARG A 74 3.01 4.14 10.64
C ARG A 74 1.70 4.07 11.40
N GLY A 75 1.15 2.88 11.56
CA GLY A 75 -0.11 2.70 12.28
C GLY A 75 -0.27 1.29 12.82
N ARG A 76 -1.47 0.99 13.31
CA ARG A 76 -1.85 -0.33 13.83
C ARG A 76 -2.93 -1.01 12.96
N ALA A 77 -3.15 -0.47 11.77
CA ALA A 77 -4.06 -1.06 10.80
C ALA A 77 -3.59 -2.46 10.38
N GLU A 78 -4.53 -3.37 10.19
CA GLU A 78 -4.24 -4.71 9.70
C GLU A 78 -3.80 -4.63 8.22
N PRO A 79 -2.69 -5.29 7.81
CA PRO A 79 -2.17 -5.19 6.45
C PRO A 79 -3.19 -5.56 5.36
N ILE A 80 -4.03 -6.57 5.61
CA ILE A 80 -5.07 -7.00 4.67
C ILE A 80 -6.19 -5.97 4.54
N SER A 81 -6.56 -5.32 5.65
CA SER A 81 -7.56 -4.25 5.66
C SER A 81 -7.07 -3.03 4.88
N LEU A 82 -5.78 -2.66 5.03
CA LEU A 82 -5.16 -1.61 4.21
C LEU A 82 -5.14 -1.98 2.73
N PHE A 83 -4.80 -3.23 2.40
CA PHE A 83 -4.84 -3.71 1.03
C PHE A 83 -6.24 -3.52 0.42
N ASP A 84 -7.28 -4.01 1.10
CA ASP A 84 -8.65 -3.94 0.60
C ASP A 84 -9.15 -2.50 0.52
N PHE A 85 -8.74 -1.63 1.45
CA PHE A 85 -9.04 -0.21 1.40
C PHE A 85 -8.52 0.42 0.09
N PHE A 86 -7.24 0.25 -0.23
CA PHE A 86 -6.66 0.83 -1.45
C PHE A 86 -7.18 0.17 -2.72
N PHE A 87 -7.40 -1.14 -2.70
CA PHE A 87 -7.97 -1.88 -3.80
C PHE A 87 -9.35 -1.32 -4.21
N ASN A 88 -10.16 -0.91 -3.23
CA ASN A 88 -11.53 -0.42 -3.47
C ASN A 88 -11.63 1.11 -3.65
N THR A 89 -10.75 1.90 -3.05
CA THR A 89 -10.83 3.37 -3.08
C THR A 89 -10.09 3.97 -4.27
N MET A 90 -8.91 3.46 -4.62
CA MET A 90 -8.08 4.01 -5.71
C MET A 90 -8.82 4.02 -7.06
N PRO A 91 -9.53 2.95 -7.49
CA PRO A 91 -10.30 2.98 -8.73
C PRO A 91 -11.40 4.03 -8.76
N LYS A 92 -12.03 4.32 -7.62
CA LYS A 92 -13.06 5.36 -7.50
C LYS A 92 -12.49 6.77 -7.69
N ASP A 93 -11.20 6.95 -7.37
CA ASP A 93 -10.46 8.20 -7.56
C ASP A 93 -9.77 8.29 -8.94
N GLY A 94 -10.13 7.38 -9.87
CA GLY A 94 -9.67 7.39 -11.26
C GLY A 94 -8.30 6.72 -11.49
N TRP A 95 -7.82 5.93 -10.54
CA TRP A 95 -6.59 5.14 -10.72
C TRP A 95 -6.90 3.78 -11.35
N THR A 96 -6.05 3.33 -12.27
CA THR A 96 -6.15 1.99 -12.87
C THR A 96 -5.17 1.05 -12.20
N MET A 97 -5.65 -0.09 -11.71
CA MET A 97 -4.78 -1.14 -11.14
C MET A 97 -3.89 -1.72 -12.24
N VAL A 98 -2.58 -1.75 -12.00
CA VAL A 98 -1.59 -2.37 -12.90
C VAL A 98 -1.26 -3.77 -12.42
N THR A 99 -0.91 -3.92 -11.14
CA THR A 99 -0.56 -5.20 -10.53
C THR A 99 -0.67 -5.13 -9.01
N TYR A 100 -0.80 -6.29 -8.36
CA TYR A 100 -0.73 -6.41 -6.92
C TYR A 100 -0.04 -7.69 -6.47
N GLN A 101 0.56 -7.65 -5.28
CA GLN A 101 1.15 -8.80 -4.59
C GLN A 101 0.61 -8.85 -3.16
N LYS A 102 0.39 -10.06 -2.61
CA LYS A 102 -0.13 -10.29 -1.26
C LYS A 102 0.84 -11.10 -0.39
N TYR A 103 0.61 -11.09 0.93
CA TYR A 103 1.26 -11.91 1.98
C TYR A 103 2.61 -11.39 2.51
N GLN A 104 3.75 -11.79 1.92
CA GLN A 104 5.08 -11.46 2.47
C GLN A 104 5.28 -9.95 2.63
N ARG A 105 4.96 -9.22 1.56
CA ARG A 105 4.81 -7.77 1.53
C ARG A 105 3.69 -7.48 0.54
N TYR A 106 2.79 -6.58 0.91
CA TYR A 106 1.74 -6.18 -0.02
C TYR A 106 2.26 -5.05 -0.89
N HIS A 107 2.13 -5.23 -2.20
CA HIS A 107 2.43 -4.20 -3.17
C HIS A 107 1.19 -3.99 -4.03
N LEU A 108 0.81 -2.74 -4.24
CA LEU A 108 -0.24 -2.37 -5.19
C LEU A 108 0.32 -1.28 -6.09
N VAL A 109 0.29 -1.51 -7.39
CA VAL A 109 0.76 -0.54 -8.38
C VAL A 109 -0.43 -0.07 -9.18
N PHE A 110 -0.59 1.24 -9.24
CA PHE A 110 -1.65 1.92 -9.95
C PHE A 110 -1.07 2.91 -10.96
N THR A 111 -1.78 3.17 -12.05
CA THR A 111 -1.45 4.22 -13.01
C THR A 111 -2.64 5.14 -13.26
N LYS A 112 -2.35 6.41 -13.54
CA LYS A 112 -3.36 7.44 -13.86
C LYS A 112 -2.72 8.46 -14.78
N GLU A 113 -3.24 8.61 -16.00
CA GLU A 113 -2.71 9.53 -17.04
C GLU A 113 -1.18 9.58 -17.05
N ASN A 114 -0.57 10.61 -16.44
CA ASN A 114 0.88 10.86 -16.40
C ASN A 114 1.54 10.52 -15.06
N ARG A 115 0.94 9.63 -14.26
CA ARG A 115 1.42 9.24 -12.94
C ARG A 115 1.38 7.73 -12.73
N VAL A 116 2.30 7.25 -11.91
CA VAL A 116 2.31 5.90 -11.34
C VAL A 116 2.33 6.04 -9.83
N CYS A 117 1.49 5.28 -9.15
CA CYS A 117 1.47 5.16 -7.71
C CYS A 117 1.85 3.73 -7.32
N MET A 118 2.80 3.59 -6.43
CA MET A 118 3.16 2.32 -5.80
C MET A 118 2.88 2.43 -4.31
N ILE A 119 2.01 1.54 -3.83
CA ILE A 119 1.66 1.39 -2.43
C ILE A 119 2.35 0.13 -1.93
N THR A 120 3.12 0.27 -0.85
CA THR A 120 3.76 -0.85 -0.16
C THR A 120 3.27 -0.90 1.27
N ILE A 121 2.76 -2.05 1.70
CA ILE A 121 2.34 -2.29 3.08
C ILE A 121 3.22 -3.39 3.65
N GLU A 122 3.84 -3.10 4.78
CA GLU A 122 4.76 -3.99 5.47
C GLU A 122 4.39 -4.08 6.95
N GLU A 123 4.12 -5.28 7.41
CA GLU A 123 3.90 -5.55 8.82
C GLU A 123 5.25 -5.66 9.54
N SER A 124 5.42 -4.90 10.61
CA SER A 124 6.61 -5.00 11.45
C SER A 124 6.43 -6.06 12.53
N PRO A 125 7.50 -6.80 12.89
CA PRO A 125 7.46 -7.73 14.02
C PRO A 125 7.09 -7.08 15.36
N MET A 126 7.24 -5.76 15.47
CA MET A 126 6.95 -4.98 16.68
C MET A 126 5.58 -4.29 16.62
N TRP A 127 4.52 -5.01 16.19
CA TRP A 127 3.10 -4.61 16.38
C TRP A 127 2.71 -3.26 15.75
N TYR A 128 3.36 -2.87 14.66
CA TYR A 128 2.97 -1.75 13.82
C TYR A 128 3.09 -2.10 12.34
N THR A 129 2.27 -1.45 11.52
CA THR A 129 2.26 -1.59 10.07
C THR A 129 2.83 -0.32 9.44
N TRP A 130 3.76 -0.49 8.51
CA TRP A 130 4.27 0.58 7.66
C TRP A 130 3.48 0.61 6.37
N LEU A 131 3.13 1.82 5.96
CA LEU A 131 2.52 2.09 4.66
C LEU A 131 3.38 3.12 3.95
N GLU A 132 3.91 2.75 2.80
CA GLU A 132 4.65 3.64 1.91
C GLU A 132 3.80 3.89 0.67
N ILE A 133 3.55 5.17 0.39
CA ILE A 133 2.86 5.62 -0.82
C ILE A 133 3.86 6.42 -1.64
N LYS A 134 4.26 5.87 -2.78
CA LYS A 134 5.20 6.49 -3.72
C LYS A 134 4.47 6.87 -4.99
N VAL A 135 4.55 8.15 -5.36
CA VAL A 135 3.95 8.69 -6.59
C VAL A 135 5.06 9.27 -7.46
N SER A 136 5.17 8.74 -8.67
CA SER A 136 6.18 9.13 -9.65
C SER A 136 5.52 9.57 -10.96
N PRO A 137 6.13 10.49 -11.72
CA PRO A 137 5.66 10.80 -13.06
C PRO A 137 5.82 9.57 -13.95
N LYS A 138 4.83 9.34 -14.82
CA LYS A 138 4.90 8.33 -15.87
C LYS A 138 5.49 9.00 -17.09
N VAL A 139 6.67 8.58 -17.53
CA VAL A 139 7.23 9.03 -18.81
C VAL A 139 6.36 8.45 -19.93
N ALA A 140 5.81 9.32 -20.77
CA ALA A 140 5.00 8.90 -21.90
C ALA A 140 5.91 8.39 -23.02
N GLY A 141 5.83 7.10 -23.33
CA GLY A 141 6.20 6.58 -24.65
C GLY A 141 7.68 6.55 -25.05
N SER A 142 8.64 6.88 -24.18
CA SER A 142 10.05 6.59 -24.46
C SER A 142 10.54 5.50 -23.51
N SER A 143 11.05 4.41 -24.08
CA SER A 143 11.89 3.42 -23.40
C SER A 143 13.27 3.99 -23.04
N GLU A 144 13.39 5.32 -22.99
CA GLU A 144 14.60 6.02 -22.61
C GLU A 144 14.82 5.74 -21.11
N PRO A 145 15.90 5.05 -20.75
CA PRO A 145 16.18 4.80 -19.34
C PRO A 145 16.32 6.13 -18.58
N ALA A 146 15.90 6.14 -17.32
CA ALA A 146 16.03 7.30 -16.44
C ALA A 146 17.50 7.70 -16.17
N TYR A 147 18.46 6.89 -16.62
CA TYR A 147 19.87 7.22 -16.70
C TYR A 147 20.23 7.49 -18.16
N SER A 148 20.92 8.60 -18.41
CA SER A 148 21.54 8.82 -19.73
C SER A 148 22.52 7.68 -19.98
N ILE A 149 22.30 6.88 -21.03
CA ILE A 149 23.33 5.99 -21.56
C ILE A 149 24.35 6.92 -22.19
N GLY A 150 25.31 7.41 -21.40
CA GLY A 150 26.52 8.02 -21.94
C GLY A 150 27.07 7.08 -23.01
N THR A 151 27.51 7.65 -24.13
CA THR A 151 27.99 7.02 -25.37
C THR A 151 28.14 5.50 -25.28
N PRO A 152 27.46 4.71 -26.14
CA PRO A 152 27.56 3.25 -26.11
C PRO A 152 29.03 2.84 -25.99
N PRO A 153 29.41 1.98 -25.02
CA PRO A 153 30.72 1.35 -25.07
C PRO A 153 30.86 0.68 -26.45
N PRO A 154 32.04 0.74 -27.10
CA PRO A 154 32.23 0.16 -28.43
C PRO A 154 31.68 -1.26 -28.44
N ALA A 155 30.83 -1.54 -29.43
CA ALA A 155 30.10 -2.80 -29.53
C ALA A 155 31.06 -3.97 -29.33
N ASP A 156 30.83 -4.76 -28.28
CA ASP A 156 31.55 -6.00 -28.06
C ASP A 156 31.22 -6.93 -29.23
N PRO A 157 32.18 -7.35 -30.07
CA PRO A 157 31.91 -8.03 -31.34
C PRO A 157 31.33 -9.44 -31.19
N TYR A 158 31.02 -9.87 -29.96
CA TYR A 158 30.58 -11.23 -29.64
C TYR A 158 29.09 -11.35 -29.26
N GLN A 159 28.28 -10.28 -29.28
CA GLN A 159 26.86 -10.39 -28.94
C GLN A 159 25.98 -10.73 -30.16
N THR A 160 25.76 -12.02 -30.40
CA THR A 160 24.70 -12.53 -31.29
C THR A 160 23.47 -12.92 -30.46
N TYR A 161 22.49 -12.03 -30.35
CA TYR A 161 21.14 -12.40 -29.90
C TYR A 161 20.30 -12.78 -31.14
N PRO A 162 19.65 -13.95 -31.20
CA PRO A 162 18.75 -14.28 -32.30
C PRO A 162 17.45 -13.44 -32.18
N PRO A 163 16.85 -13.04 -33.32
CA PRO A 163 15.65 -12.21 -33.32
C PRO A 163 14.46 -12.96 -32.73
N ALA A 164 13.73 -12.29 -31.83
CA ALA A 164 12.50 -12.79 -31.24
C ALA A 164 11.46 -13.07 -32.34
N GLY A 165 11.09 -14.34 -32.48
CA GLY A 165 10.18 -14.83 -33.52
C GLY A 165 8.80 -14.18 -33.43
N THR A 166 8.39 -13.56 -34.53
CA THR A 166 6.99 -13.26 -34.86
C THR A 166 6.30 -14.55 -35.30
N GLY A 167 5.17 -14.88 -34.66
CA GLY A 167 4.40 -16.10 -34.95
C GLY A 167 3.51 -16.03 -36.20
N LEU A 168 2.62 -17.05 -36.28
CA LEU A 168 1.77 -17.52 -37.39
C LEU A 168 2.53 -18.49 -38.33
N ASP A 169 2.11 -19.74 -38.54
CA ASP A 169 0.75 -20.14 -38.92
C ASP A 169 0.25 -21.45 -38.31
N SER A 170 -1.07 -21.51 -38.31
CA SER A 170 -1.89 -22.65 -37.92
C SER A 170 -1.98 -23.62 -39.09
N GLU A 171 -1.63 -24.90 -38.94
CA GLU A 171 -2.33 -25.93 -39.73
C GLU A 171 -2.25 -27.34 -39.12
N ARG A 172 -3.45 -27.92 -39.03
CA ARG A 172 -3.86 -29.33 -38.99
C ARG A 172 -2.74 -30.27 -39.50
N THR A 173 -2.52 -31.46 -38.95
CA THR A 173 -3.44 -32.59 -39.16
C THR A 173 -3.03 -33.78 -38.27
N LEU A 174 -4.06 -34.50 -37.83
CA LEU A 174 -4.07 -35.79 -37.18
C LEU A 174 -3.15 -36.86 -37.81
N SER A 175 -2.62 -37.73 -36.95
CA SER A 175 -2.33 -39.17 -37.14
C SER A 175 -1.39 -39.65 -38.25
N GLN A 176 -0.33 -40.36 -37.86
CA GLN A 176 -0.31 -41.82 -37.98
C GLN A 176 0.53 -42.44 -36.85
#